data_AF-A0ABD1D9Q0-F1
#
_entry.id   AF-A0ABD1D9Q0-F1
#
_cell.length_a   1.000
_cell.length_b   1.000
_cell.length_c   1.000
_cell.angle_alpha   90.00
_cell.angle_beta   90.00
_cell.angle_gamma   90.00
#
_symmetry.space_group_name_H-M   'P 1'
#
loop_
_entity.id
_entity.type
_entity.pdbx_description
1 polymer ?
#
loop_
_entity_poly.entity_id
_entity_poly.type
_entity_poly.pdbx_seq_one_letter_code
_entity_poly.pdbx_strand_id
1 'polypeptide(L)'
;MSPTGLKLAVLLAVAIATIVNSGGQQDTLVDYLVSVVQSLAGRTIGVHHCVFYGTQVEHPFGNTLGRVLADSRLDFVTGSIVTNDYQAQKYDSIAYSMVMFVEGDQIARDVWNFVRIFAESTVRSFDIMITNFMSGDVFAVPRSALNVVQLFTMPFSWQVWATLLMILATAEIIHLTIPYRIRNDPILLVLCGYESFNLHQAKLLEKMLMMPLIVLMFFATCAYESKLLSLMTSKPASKDIRSIPELIESGIKIKVDLFCEQALVNNPTIRDSLVNSTVDYFNLDMVHAYLLKTTVAKFLSSLYYDPGQRIHRYGLLDEPYTVQPISFVLRYRSPLREVLHYTLTVLVESGIHNFVQKYNI
;
A
#
# COMPACT_ATOMS: atom_id res chain seq x y z
N MET A 1 50.69 4.40 22.24
CA MET A 1 49.95 3.30 21.59
C MET A 1 48.47 3.68 21.62
N SER A 2 47.98 4.31 20.55
CA SER A 2 46.66 4.98 20.55
C SER A 2 45.54 4.08 20.01
N PRO A 3 44.32 4.21 20.56
CA PRO A 3 43.13 3.46 20.17
C PRO A 3 42.39 4.20 19.04
N THR A 4 42.99 4.30 17.86
CA THR A 4 42.40 5.01 16.71
C THR A 4 42.69 4.26 15.42
N GLY A 5 41.96 3.18 15.20
CA GLY A 5 41.95 2.38 13.97
C GLY A 5 40.52 2.01 13.62
N LEU A 6 39.68 3.03 13.48
CA LEU A 6 38.26 2.94 13.23
C LEU A 6 37.99 2.31 11.85
N LYS A 7 37.76 0.99 11.79
CA LYS A 7 37.33 0.28 10.58
C LYS A 7 35.83 0.51 10.35
N LEU A 8 35.53 1.67 9.77
CA LEU A 8 34.22 2.06 9.26
C LEU A 8 33.82 1.06 8.15
N ALA A 9 32.87 0.16 8.43
CA ALA A 9 32.13 -0.52 7.38
C ALA A 9 30.86 0.31 7.18
N VAL A 10 30.84 1.16 6.15
CA VAL A 10 29.62 1.84 5.73
C VAL A 10 28.96 0.89 4.76
N LEU A 11 27.91 0.21 5.22
CA LEU A 11 27.03 -0.54 4.35
C LEU A 11 26.19 0.48 3.56
N LEU A 12 26.82 1.13 2.58
CA LEU A 12 26.16 2.04 1.65
C LEU A 12 25.42 1.15 0.64
N ALA A 13 24.27 0.61 1.05
CA ALA A 13 23.33 -0.01 0.13
C ALA A 13 22.71 1.13 -0.72
N VAL A 14 23.45 1.64 -1.69
CA VAL A 14 22.88 2.48 -2.74
C VAL A 14 22.06 1.54 -3.60
N ALA A 15 20.73 1.58 -3.40
CA ALA A 15 19.79 0.92 -4.28
C ALA A 15 19.87 1.60 -5.65
N ILE A 16 20.72 1.07 -6.52
CA ILE A 16 20.89 1.51 -7.92
C ILE A 16 19.70 1.07 -8.80
N ALA A 17 18.69 0.41 -8.23
CA ALA A 17 17.52 -0.10 -8.95
C ALA A 17 16.73 0.95 -9.73
N THR A 18 16.63 2.20 -9.24
CA THR A 18 15.76 3.21 -9.88
C THR A 18 16.41 3.99 -11.02
N ILE A 19 17.74 3.96 -11.17
CA ILE A 19 18.45 4.79 -12.17
C ILE A 19 18.86 3.98 -13.42
N VAL A 20 19.02 2.66 -13.31
CA VAL A 20 19.51 1.83 -14.44
C VAL A 20 18.49 1.73 -15.58
N ASN A 21 17.20 1.97 -15.33
CA ASN A 21 16.18 1.94 -16.39
C ASN A 21 16.02 3.25 -17.19
N SER A 22 16.68 4.36 -16.80
CA SER A 22 16.73 5.56 -17.64
C SER A 22 18.02 5.54 -18.46
N GLY A 23 17.93 5.04 -19.70
CA GLY A 23 19.06 4.77 -20.60
C GLY A 23 19.96 5.95 -21.02
N GLY A 24 20.00 7.06 -20.27
CA GLY A 24 20.78 8.26 -20.59
C GLY A 24 21.88 8.66 -19.60
N GLN A 25 22.05 8.00 -18.44
CA GLN A 25 22.96 8.51 -17.38
C GLN A 25 23.94 7.50 -16.76
N GLN A 26 24.28 6.43 -17.48
CA GLN A 26 25.19 5.40 -16.95
C GLN A 26 26.60 5.95 -16.65
N ASP A 27 27.16 6.81 -17.50
CA ASP A 27 28.53 7.33 -17.33
C ASP A 27 28.67 8.20 -16.08
N THR A 28 27.70 9.08 -15.82
CA THR A 28 27.69 9.92 -14.62
C THR A 28 27.53 9.11 -13.34
N LEU A 29 26.81 7.97 -13.41
CA LEU A 29 26.59 7.10 -12.27
C LEU A 29 27.85 6.28 -11.95
N VAL A 30 28.54 5.75 -12.97
CA VAL A 30 29.85 5.11 -12.80
C VAL A 30 30.82 6.10 -12.14
N ASP A 31 30.90 7.33 -12.64
CA ASP A 31 31.82 8.35 -12.11
C ASP A 31 31.51 8.73 -10.66
N TYR A 32 30.22 8.86 -10.32
CA TYR A 32 29.78 9.09 -8.95
C TYR A 32 30.16 7.93 -8.02
N LEU A 33 29.88 6.68 -8.41
CA LEU A 33 30.19 5.51 -7.60
C LEU A 33 31.70 5.38 -7.35
N VAL A 34 32.51 5.57 -8.39
CA VAL A 34 33.98 5.57 -8.28
C VAL A 34 34.45 6.68 -7.34
N SER A 35 33.89 7.89 -7.48
CA SER A 35 34.22 9.03 -6.61
C SER A 35 33.85 8.79 -5.14
N VAL A 36 32.73 8.12 -4.87
CA VAL A 36 32.31 7.73 -3.51
C VAL A 36 33.30 6.72 -2.93
N VAL A 37 33.68 5.68 -3.68
CA VAL A 37 34.67 4.69 -3.22
C VAL A 37 36.01 5.37 -2.94
N GLN A 38 36.48 6.26 -3.82
CA GLN A 38 37.72 7.01 -3.62
C GLN A 38 37.67 7.91 -2.38
N SER A 39 36.56 8.61 -2.18
CA SER A 39 36.36 9.48 -1.01
C SER A 39 36.34 8.69 0.30
N LEU A 40 35.70 7.51 0.31
CA LEU A 40 35.69 6.62 1.47
C LEU A 40 37.07 6.01 1.74
N ALA A 41 37.78 5.61 0.69
CA ALA A 41 39.12 5.07 0.79
C ALA A 41 40.13 6.11 1.30
N GLY A 42 40.12 7.33 0.75
CA GLY A 42 41.01 8.41 1.18
C GLY A 42 40.82 8.85 2.65
N ARG A 43 39.70 8.48 3.27
CA ARG A 43 39.39 8.77 4.68
C ARG A 43 39.77 7.65 5.65
N THR A 44 40.18 6.48 5.15
CA THR A 44 40.47 5.31 5.98
C THR A 44 41.89 4.79 5.73
N ILE A 45 42.56 4.29 6.77
CA ILE A 45 43.94 3.79 6.68
C ILE A 45 43.89 2.25 6.57
N GLY A 46 44.35 1.68 5.46
CA GLY A 46 44.45 0.22 5.25
C GLY A 46 44.14 -0.22 3.82
N VAL A 47 44.18 -1.52 3.55
CA VAL A 47 43.74 -2.08 2.27
C VAL A 47 42.21 -2.09 2.25
N HIS A 48 41.61 -1.41 1.29
CA HIS A 48 40.16 -1.32 1.16
C HIS A 48 39.65 -2.54 0.40
N HIS A 49 38.65 -3.21 0.97
CA HIS A 49 38.00 -4.34 0.33
C HIS A 49 36.57 -3.95 -0.04
N CYS A 50 36.21 -4.03 -1.31
CA CYS A 50 34.85 -3.75 -1.79
C CYS A 50 34.22 -5.06 -2.30
N VAL A 51 32.93 -5.24 -2.03
CA VAL A 51 32.19 -6.40 -2.54
C VAL A 51 31.18 -5.94 -3.58
N PHE A 52 31.25 -6.55 -4.74
CA PHE A 52 30.40 -6.25 -5.88
C PHE A 52 29.50 -7.47 -6.11
N TYR A 53 28.20 -7.29 -5.97
CA TYR A 53 27.21 -8.35 -6.10
C TYR A 53 26.34 -8.09 -7.34
N GLY A 54 26.43 -9.01 -8.29
CA GLY A 54 25.69 -8.99 -9.55
C GLY A 54 24.66 -10.12 -9.58
N THR A 55 23.43 -9.80 -9.95
CA THR A 55 22.31 -10.75 -10.06
C THR A 55 22.25 -11.48 -11.41
N GLN A 56 22.94 -10.98 -12.45
CA GLN A 56 22.93 -11.57 -13.78
C GLN A 56 23.90 -12.76 -13.88
N VAL A 57 23.36 -13.94 -14.15
CA VAL A 57 24.13 -15.19 -14.26
C VAL A 57 24.92 -15.26 -15.58
N GLU A 58 24.35 -14.75 -16.67
CA GLU A 58 24.93 -14.90 -18.01
C GLU A 58 26.08 -13.92 -18.29
N HIS A 59 25.99 -12.69 -17.77
CA HIS A 59 27.02 -11.65 -17.92
C HIS A 59 27.17 -10.84 -16.63
N PRO A 60 27.83 -11.36 -15.59
CA PRO A 60 27.90 -10.70 -14.28
C PRO A 60 28.53 -9.29 -14.31
N PHE A 61 29.13 -8.86 -15.43
CA PHE A 61 29.82 -7.58 -15.61
C PHE A 61 29.59 -6.93 -16.98
N GLY A 62 28.56 -7.33 -17.73
CA GLY A 62 28.20 -6.66 -19.00
C GLY A 62 27.58 -5.27 -18.82
N ASN A 63 27.54 -4.78 -17.58
CA ASN A 63 26.70 -3.69 -17.11
C ASN A 63 27.54 -2.63 -16.36
N THR A 64 26.84 -1.68 -15.73
CA THR A 64 27.43 -0.56 -15.00
C THR A 64 28.43 -1.00 -13.92
N LEU A 65 28.17 -2.10 -13.22
CA LEU A 65 29.05 -2.61 -12.17
C LEU A 65 30.38 -3.12 -12.72
N GLY A 66 30.34 -3.78 -13.89
CA GLY A 66 31.54 -4.15 -14.64
C GLY A 66 32.39 -2.94 -15.04
N ARG A 67 31.73 -1.83 -15.42
CA ARG A 67 32.42 -0.57 -15.76
C ARG A 67 33.07 0.09 -14.55
N VAL A 68 32.43 0.04 -13.38
CA VAL A 68 33.02 0.52 -12.12
C VAL A 68 34.23 -0.32 -11.74
N LEU A 69 34.14 -1.64 -11.85
CA LEU A 69 35.24 -2.57 -11.56
C LEU A 69 36.44 -2.41 -12.50
N ALA A 70 36.20 -2.02 -13.75
CA ALA A 70 37.25 -1.79 -14.75
C ALA A 70 37.88 -0.39 -14.68
N ASP A 71 37.39 0.51 -13.82
CA ASP A 71 37.90 1.87 -13.70
C ASP A 71 39.24 1.87 -12.94
N SER A 72 40.32 2.28 -13.62
CA SER A 72 41.70 2.30 -13.07
C SER A 72 41.84 3.16 -11.82
N ARG A 73 40.87 4.06 -11.56
CA ARG A 73 40.81 4.84 -10.33
C ARG A 73 40.58 4.01 -9.08
N LEU A 74 40.19 2.73 -9.21
CA LEU A 74 39.95 1.81 -8.11
C LEU A 74 41.03 0.73 -7.97
N ASP A 75 42.16 0.83 -8.67
CA ASP A 75 43.27 -0.17 -8.63
C ASP A 75 43.82 -0.43 -7.22
N PHE A 76 43.67 0.53 -6.30
CA PHE A 76 44.09 0.42 -4.90
C PHE A 76 43.08 -0.31 -4.00
N VAL A 77 41.89 -0.65 -4.53
CA VAL A 77 40.81 -1.34 -3.81
C VAL A 77 40.79 -2.80 -4.26
N THR A 78 40.94 -3.72 -3.30
CA THR A 78 40.68 -5.14 -3.56
C THR A 78 39.18 -5.39 -3.69
N GLY A 79 38.73 -5.73 -4.90
CA GLY A 79 37.34 -6.12 -5.17
C GLY A 79 37.15 -7.63 -5.01
N SER A 80 36.13 -8.06 -4.26
CA SER A 80 35.60 -9.42 -4.35
C SER A 80 34.25 -9.42 -5.04
N ILE A 81 34.09 -10.39 -5.92
CA ILE A 81 32.86 -10.60 -6.69
C ILE A 81 32.05 -11.70 -6.03
N VAL A 82 30.76 -11.45 -5.85
CA VAL A 82 29.81 -12.49 -5.43
C VAL A 82 28.70 -12.58 -6.47
N THR A 83 28.53 -13.76 -7.05
CA THR A 83 27.41 -14.10 -7.94
C THR A 83 26.40 -14.97 -7.20
N ASN A 84 25.18 -15.08 -7.73
CA ASN A 84 24.09 -15.84 -7.09
C ASN A 84 24.38 -17.33 -6.84
N ASP A 85 25.37 -17.91 -7.52
CA ASP A 85 25.78 -19.31 -7.37
C ASP A 85 26.85 -19.56 -6.28
N TYR A 86 27.26 -18.52 -5.54
CA TYR A 86 28.33 -18.64 -4.56
C TYR A 86 27.86 -19.41 -3.30
N GLN A 87 28.22 -20.69 -3.24
CA GLN A 87 28.01 -21.58 -2.10
C GLN A 87 28.63 -21.03 -0.80
N ALA A 88 27.96 -21.32 0.32
CA ALA A 88 28.13 -20.69 1.62
C ALA A 88 29.50 -20.84 2.32
N GLN A 89 30.49 -21.45 1.67
CA GLN A 89 31.73 -21.91 2.32
C GLN A 89 32.91 -20.91 2.24
N LYS A 90 32.73 -19.72 1.66
CA LYS A 90 33.82 -18.73 1.46
C LYS A 90 33.50 -17.31 1.96
N TYR A 91 32.63 -17.18 2.96
CA TYR A 91 32.20 -15.89 3.54
C TYR A 91 33.26 -15.17 4.41
N ASP A 92 34.35 -15.82 4.79
CA ASP A 92 35.40 -15.20 5.63
C ASP A 92 36.09 -14.00 4.95
N SER A 93 36.15 -13.98 3.62
CA SER A 93 36.72 -12.85 2.85
C SER A 93 35.83 -11.61 2.83
N ILE A 94 34.53 -11.77 3.03
CA ILE A 94 33.53 -10.69 2.92
C ILE A 94 33.43 -9.92 4.25
N ALA A 95 33.85 -10.50 5.38
CA ALA A 95 33.80 -9.91 6.74
C ALA A 95 34.65 -8.64 6.91
N TYR A 96 35.54 -8.34 5.96
CA TYR A 96 36.42 -7.17 5.97
C TYR A 96 36.03 -6.09 4.97
N SER A 97 34.87 -6.23 4.31
CA SER A 97 34.47 -5.35 3.22
C SER A 97 33.94 -4.02 3.74
N MET A 98 34.42 -2.93 3.12
CA MET A 98 34.12 -1.55 3.49
C MET A 98 32.81 -1.05 2.87
N VAL A 99 32.49 -1.52 1.66
CA VAL A 99 31.31 -1.14 0.88
C VAL A 99 30.84 -2.35 0.07
N MET A 100 29.52 -2.56 0.02
CA MET A 100 28.89 -3.57 -0.83
C MET A 100 27.96 -2.89 -1.84
N PHE A 101 28.20 -3.15 -3.12
CA PHE A 101 27.33 -2.69 -4.21
C PHE A 101 26.46 -3.86 -4.66
N VAL A 102 25.14 -3.66 -4.68
CA VAL A 102 24.16 -4.68 -5.09
C VAL A 102 23.42 -4.15 -6.31
N GLU A 103 23.50 -4.89 -7.41
CA GLU A 103 22.79 -4.56 -8.65
C GLU A 103 21.68 -5.59 -8.93
N GLY A 104 20.44 -5.11 -9.07
CA GLY A 104 19.29 -5.94 -9.44
C GLY A 104 17.96 -5.22 -9.20
N ASP A 105 16.85 -5.81 -9.64
CA ASP A 105 15.48 -5.33 -9.35
C ASP A 105 14.86 -6.10 -8.15
N GLN A 106 15.43 -7.27 -7.83
CA GLN A 106 15.03 -8.14 -6.72
C GLN A 106 15.74 -7.82 -5.39
N ILE A 107 16.28 -6.59 -5.25
CA ILE A 107 17.20 -6.14 -4.19
C ILE A 107 16.71 -6.48 -2.78
N ALA A 108 15.42 -6.37 -2.49
CA ALA A 108 14.94 -6.57 -1.13
C ALA A 108 15.11 -8.03 -0.65
N ARG A 109 14.90 -9.04 -1.50
CA ARG A 109 14.92 -10.45 -1.09
C ARG A 109 16.32 -11.03 -1.03
N ASP A 110 17.12 -10.79 -2.06
CA ASP A 110 18.47 -11.35 -2.14
C ASP A 110 19.42 -10.66 -1.15
N VAL A 111 19.27 -9.34 -0.94
CA VAL A 111 20.02 -8.65 0.11
C VAL A 111 19.59 -9.10 1.49
N TRP A 112 18.30 -9.36 1.76
CA TRP A 112 17.89 -9.88 3.07
C TRP A 112 18.34 -11.32 3.30
N ASN A 113 18.25 -12.20 2.31
CA ASN A 113 18.75 -13.57 2.42
C ASN A 113 20.27 -13.59 2.56
N PHE A 114 20.98 -12.75 1.80
CA PHE A 114 22.42 -12.58 1.91
C PHE A 114 22.81 -11.99 3.27
N VAL A 115 22.16 -10.92 3.72
CA VAL A 115 22.35 -10.34 5.06
C VAL A 115 22.00 -11.36 6.14
N ARG A 116 21.01 -12.24 5.96
CA ARG A 116 20.68 -13.30 6.93
C ARG A 116 21.76 -14.37 6.99
N ILE A 117 22.21 -14.88 5.85
CA ILE A 117 23.29 -15.89 5.75
C ILE A 117 24.61 -15.30 6.27
N PHE A 118 24.87 -14.03 5.94
CA PHE A 118 26.04 -13.30 6.40
C PHE A 118 25.95 -12.98 7.88
N ALA A 119 24.79 -12.53 8.36
CA ALA A 119 24.50 -12.27 9.76
C ALA A 119 24.64 -13.57 10.56
N GLU A 120 24.14 -14.72 10.11
CA GLU A 120 24.29 -15.99 10.84
C GLU A 120 25.76 -16.38 11.11
N SER A 121 26.70 -16.05 10.22
CA SER A 121 28.15 -16.24 10.48
C SER A 121 28.80 -15.08 11.25
N THR A 122 28.22 -13.88 11.21
CA THR A 122 28.75 -12.65 11.83
C THR A 122 27.85 -12.03 12.91
N VAL A 123 26.90 -12.77 13.53
CA VAL A 123 25.85 -12.25 14.44
C VAL A 123 26.44 -11.40 15.58
N ARG A 124 27.68 -11.67 15.98
CA ARG A 124 28.39 -10.90 17.01
C ARG A 124 28.90 -9.52 16.56
N SER A 125 28.82 -9.21 15.27
CA SER A 125 29.45 -8.05 14.65
C SER A 125 28.48 -6.96 14.24
N PHE A 126 27.17 -7.17 14.39
CA PHE A 126 26.13 -6.20 14.06
C PHE A 126 25.25 -5.93 15.27
N ASP A 127 24.81 -4.69 15.40
CA ASP A 127 23.95 -4.20 16.45
C ASP A 127 22.74 -3.52 15.80
N ILE A 128 21.57 -3.75 16.37
CA ILE A 128 20.31 -3.24 15.85
C ILE A 128 20.02 -1.93 16.59
N MET A 129 19.97 -0.84 15.85
CA MET A 129 19.52 0.44 16.37
C MET A 129 18.04 0.60 16.08
N ILE A 130 17.24 0.47 17.14
CA ILE A 130 15.81 0.74 17.09
C ILE A 130 15.63 2.27 17.07
N THR A 131 14.76 2.76 16.20
CA THR A 131 14.50 4.20 16.07
C THR A 131 13.11 4.55 16.56
N ASN A 132 12.87 5.84 16.74
CA ASN A 132 11.55 6.38 17.09
C ASN A 132 10.60 6.45 15.89
N PHE A 133 11.04 6.09 14.67
CA PHE A 133 10.16 6.04 13.52
C PHE A 133 9.32 4.78 13.57
N MET A 134 8.01 4.94 13.44
CA MET A 134 7.09 3.80 13.35
C MET A 134 6.73 3.56 11.89
N SER A 135 6.84 2.30 11.46
CA SER A 135 6.29 1.83 10.19
C SER A 135 5.25 0.78 10.48
N GLY A 136 4.07 0.93 9.87
CA GLY A 136 3.01 -0.05 9.96
C GLY A 136 2.96 -0.93 8.73
N ASP A 137 2.49 -2.16 8.90
CA ASP A 137 2.04 -2.98 7.79
C ASP A 137 0.52 -2.88 7.69
N VAL A 138 0.01 -2.64 6.49
CA VAL A 138 -1.40 -2.42 6.20
C VAL A 138 -1.79 -3.33 5.06
N PHE A 139 -3.01 -3.87 5.12
CA PHE A 139 -3.57 -4.62 4.01
C PHE A 139 -4.10 -3.67 2.94
N ALA A 140 -3.64 -3.87 1.71
CA ALA A 140 -4.26 -3.29 0.52
C ALA A 140 -5.25 -4.30 -0.07
N VAL A 141 -6.51 -3.90 -0.16
CA VAL A 141 -7.63 -4.74 -0.59
C VAL A 141 -8.18 -4.21 -1.91
N PRO A 142 -8.44 -5.08 -2.90
CA PRO A 142 -8.98 -4.64 -4.17
C PRO A 142 -10.40 -4.08 -4.00
N ARG A 143 -10.66 -2.96 -4.66
CA ARG A 143 -11.96 -2.29 -4.72
C ARG A 143 -12.50 -2.39 -6.14
N SER A 144 -13.78 -2.71 -6.25
CA SER A 144 -14.50 -2.76 -7.53
C SER A 144 -15.52 -1.63 -7.60
N ALA A 145 -15.87 -1.18 -8.80
CA ALA A 145 -16.97 -0.25 -8.96
C ALA A 145 -18.31 -0.92 -8.64
N LEU A 146 -19.21 -0.17 -8.00
CA LEU A 146 -20.59 -0.62 -7.78
C LEU A 146 -21.30 -0.91 -9.11
N ASN A 147 -22.06 -2.00 -9.11
CA ASN A 147 -22.99 -2.32 -10.19
C ASN A 147 -24.12 -1.29 -10.23
N VAL A 148 -24.65 -1.02 -11.43
CA VAL A 148 -25.69 -0.01 -11.66
C VAL A 148 -26.93 -0.28 -10.81
N VAL A 149 -27.37 -1.53 -10.73
CA VAL A 149 -28.54 -1.91 -9.93
C VAL A 149 -28.32 -1.61 -8.44
N GLN A 150 -27.13 -1.94 -7.92
CA GLN A 150 -26.79 -1.70 -6.53
C GLN A 150 -26.77 -0.20 -6.21
N LEU A 151 -26.32 0.63 -7.17
CA LEU A 151 -26.35 2.09 -7.07
C LEU A 151 -27.77 2.63 -6.91
N PHE A 152 -28.76 2.08 -7.62
CA PHE A 152 -30.16 2.52 -7.53
C PHE A 152 -30.86 2.08 -6.24
N THR A 153 -30.44 0.98 -5.62
CA THR A 153 -31.00 0.49 -4.35
C THR A 153 -30.35 1.09 -3.10
N MET A 154 -29.15 1.66 -3.23
CA MET A 154 -28.36 2.24 -2.13
C MET A 154 -28.92 3.51 -1.45
N PRO A 155 -29.70 4.41 -2.11
CA PRO A 155 -30.12 5.67 -1.51
C PRO A 155 -30.97 5.50 -0.24
N PHE A 156 -31.85 4.49 -0.22
CA PHE A 156 -32.71 4.21 0.93
C PHE A 156 -32.37 2.88 1.55
N SER A 157 -32.46 2.83 2.88
CA SER A 157 -32.31 1.56 3.60
C SER A 157 -33.52 0.68 3.31
N TRP A 158 -33.34 -0.64 3.45
CA TRP A 158 -34.42 -1.59 3.24
C TRP A 158 -35.66 -1.28 4.11
N GLN A 159 -35.45 -0.79 5.33
CA GLN A 159 -36.54 -0.37 6.21
C GLN A 159 -37.38 0.76 5.60
N VAL A 160 -36.76 1.74 4.95
CA VAL A 160 -37.46 2.86 4.29
C VAL A 160 -38.22 2.39 3.06
N TRP A 161 -37.63 1.47 2.27
CA TRP A 161 -38.34 0.84 1.16
C TRP A 161 -39.57 0.07 1.64
N ALA A 162 -39.43 -0.69 2.72
CA ALA A 162 -40.53 -1.43 3.32
C ALA A 162 -41.61 -0.48 3.86
N THR A 163 -41.26 0.62 4.52
CA THR A 163 -42.25 1.59 5.03
C THR A 163 -42.97 2.31 3.88
N LEU A 164 -42.26 2.72 2.82
CA LEU A 164 -42.88 3.29 1.62
C LEU A 164 -43.87 2.30 0.97
N LEU A 165 -43.47 1.05 0.79
CA LEU A 165 -44.35 0.00 0.28
C LEU A 165 -45.55 -0.24 1.20
N MET A 166 -45.37 -0.24 2.52
CA MET A 166 -46.46 -0.39 3.49
C MET A 166 -47.43 0.79 3.47
N ILE A 167 -46.94 2.02 3.31
CA ILE A 167 -47.80 3.22 3.18
C ILE A 167 -48.60 3.14 1.88
N LEU A 168 -47.97 2.77 0.76
CA LEU A 168 -48.68 2.59 -0.51
C LEU A 168 -49.71 1.45 -0.44
N ALA A 169 -49.35 0.32 0.18
CA ALA A 169 -50.25 -0.81 0.36
C ALA A 169 -51.45 -0.45 1.24
N THR A 170 -51.24 0.29 2.34
CA THR A 170 -52.35 0.74 3.18
C THR A 170 -53.25 1.73 2.46
N ALA A 171 -52.70 2.64 1.65
CA ALA A 171 -53.49 3.52 0.78
C ALA A 171 -54.35 2.73 -0.23
N GLU A 172 -53.79 1.69 -0.86
CA GLU A 172 -54.56 0.82 -1.76
C GLU A 172 -55.61 -0.02 -1.03
N ILE A 173 -55.31 -0.53 0.17
CA ILE A 173 -56.31 -1.26 0.97
C ILE A 173 -57.48 -0.34 1.34
N ILE A 174 -57.21 0.93 1.67
CA ILE A 174 -58.26 1.93 1.94
C ILE A 174 -59.08 2.20 0.68
N HIS A 175 -58.42 2.29 -0.48
CA HIS A 175 -59.09 2.45 -1.78
C HIS A 175 -59.99 1.25 -2.12
N LEU A 176 -59.50 0.03 -1.96
CA LEU A 176 -60.24 -1.22 -2.22
C LEU A 176 -61.41 -1.44 -1.26
N THR A 177 -61.29 -1.01 0.00
CA THR A 177 -62.37 -1.17 1.00
C THR A 177 -63.50 -0.15 0.83
N ILE A 178 -63.22 1.02 0.22
CA ILE A 178 -64.19 2.10 0.07
C ILE A 178 -64.24 2.64 -1.38
N PRO A 179 -64.52 1.78 -2.38
CA PRO A 179 -64.45 2.16 -3.79
C PRO A 179 -65.53 3.17 -4.19
N TYR A 180 -66.60 3.30 -3.42
CA TYR A 180 -67.66 4.28 -3.70
C TYR A 180 -67.27 5.72 -3.33
N ARG A 181 -66.20 5.91 -2.55
CA ARG A 181 -65.86 7.20 -1.92
C ARG A 181 -64.56 7.82 -2.43
N ILE A 182 -63.67 7.00 -2.99
CA ILE A 182 -62.39 7.39 -3.59
C ILE A 182 -62.46 6.96 -5.06
N ARG A 183 -62.30 7.90 -5.99
CA ARG A 183 -62.45 7.63 -7.43
C ARG A 183 -61.11 7.60 -8.17
N ASN A 184 -60.08 8.23 -7.60
CA ASN A 184 -58.72 8.21 -8.12
C ASN A 184 -57.91 7.05 -7.53
N ASP A 185 -57.13 6.38 -8.38
CA ASP A 185 -56.18 5.35 -7.95
C ASP A 185 -54.99 6.00 -7.22
N PRO A 186 -54.76 5.72 -5.92
CA PRO A 186 -53.74 6.40 -5.14
C PRO A 186 -52.32 6.16 -5.67
N ILE A 187 -51.98 4.93 -6.10
CA ILE A 187 -50.64 4.65 -6.63
C ILE A 187 -50.39 5.40 -7.93
N LEU A 188 -51.35 5.40 -8.86
CA LEU A 188 -51.17 5.99 -10.18
C LEU A 188 -51.06 7.52 -10.08
N LEU A 189 -51.84 8.11 -9.18
CA LEU A 189 -51.79 9.54 -8.87
C LEU A 189 -50.45 9.94 -8.25
N VAL A 190 -49.99 9.20 -7.24
CA VAL A 190 -48.83 9.58 -6.42
C VAL A 190 -47.51 9.26 -7.12
N LEU A 191 -47.45 8.15 -7.86
CA LEU A 191 -46.21 7.66 -8.48
C LEU A 191 -46.04 8.14 -9.93
N CYS A 192 -47.14 8.20 -10.69
CA CYS A 192 -47.11 8.64 -12.10
C CYS A 192 -47.62 10.07 -12.29
N GLY A 193 -48.16 10.72 -11.26
CA GLY A 193 -48.79 12.03 -11.40
C GLY A 193 -50.07 12.01 -12.24
N TYR A 194 -50.68 10.82 -12.43
CA TYR A 194 -51.82 10.67 -13.33
C TYR A 194 -53.13 10.95 -12.59
N GLU A 195 -53.80 12.03 -12.96
CA GLU A 195 -55.12 12.38 -12.48
C GLU A 195 -56.19 11.82 -13.43
N SER A 196 -56.89 10.75 -13.01
CA SER A 196 -58.06 10.26 -13.75
C SER A 196 -59.29 11.14 -13.53
N PHE A 197 -59.39 11.79 -12.37
CA PHE A 197 -60.45 12.73 -12.01
C PHE A 197 -59.87 13.96 -11.30
N ASN A 198 -60.27 15.16 -11.75
CA ASN A 198 -59.75 16.43 -11.22
C ASN A 198 -59.81 16.48 -9.69
N LEU A 199 -58.63 16.51 -9.04
CA LEU A 199 -58.50 16.51 -7.58
C LEU A 199 -59.19 17.73 -6.94
N HIS A 200 -59.37 18.81 -7.70
CA HIS A 200 -60.04 20.03 -7.26
C HIS A 200 -61.55 19.86 -7.03
N GLN A 201 -62.18 18.89 -7.70
CA GLN A 201 -63.61 18.58 -7.57
C GLN A 201 -63.86 17.35 -6.67
N ALA A 202 -62.81 16.76 -6.10
CA ALA A 202 -62.90 15.58 -5.25
C ALA A 202 -63.48 15.89 -3.86
N LYS A 203 -63.99 14.86 -3.18
CA LYS A 203 -64.52 14.98 -1.81
C LYS A 203 -63.39 15.33 -0.84
N LEU A 204 -63.73 16.08 0.22
CA LEU A 204 -62.78 16.55 1.24
C LEU A 204 -61.90 15.41 1.82
N LEU A 205 -62.46 14.21 2.00
CA LEU A 205 -61.75 13.05 2.55
C LEU A 205 -60.66 12.54 1.59
N GLU A 206 -60.95 12.46 0.29
CA GLU A 206 -59.98 12.09 -0.74
C GLU A 206 -58.85 13.12 -0.81
N LYS A 207 -59.19 14.42 -0.72
CA LYS A 207 -58.20 15.49 -0.67
C LYS A 207 -57.31 15.42 0.58
N MET A 208 -57.89 15.13 1.75
CA MET A 208 -57.14 14.99 3.01
C MET A 208 -56.22 13.77 3.03
N LEU A 209 -56.54 12.70 2.28
CA LEU A 209 -55.70 11.51 2.16
C LEU A 209 -54.61 11.67 1.08
N MET A 210 -54.98 12.19 -0.10
CA MET A 210 -54.07 12.28 -1.25
C MET A 210 -53.05 13.42 -1.10
N MET A 211 -53.43 14.59 -0.57
CA MET A 211 -52.50 15.72 -0.41
C MET A 211 -51.25 15.38 0.43
N PRO A 212 -51.36 14.80 1.66
CA PRO A 212 -50.18 14.44 2.42
C PRO A 212 -49.37 13.31 1.76
N LEU A 213 -50.04 12.38 1.06
CA LEU A 213 -49.36 11.29 0.35
C LEU A 213 -48.55 11.81 -0.85
N ILE A 214 -49.11 12.76 -1.62
CA ILE A 214 -48.40 13.46 -2.71
C ILE A 214 -47.20 14.23 -2.17
N VAL A 215 -47.40 15.02 -1.10
CA VAL A 215 -46.31 15.80 -0.48
C VAL A 215 -45.20 14.88 0.05
N LEU A 216 -45.57 13.78 0.73
CA LEU A 216 -44.62 12.79 1.24
C LEU A 216 -43.83 12.14 0.11
N MET A 217 -44.50 11.72 -0.96
CA MET A 217 -43.82 11.07 -2.07
C MET A 217 -42.95 12.04 -2.87
N PHE A 218 -43.37 13.29 -3.01
CA PHE A 218 -42.55 14.35 -3.60
C PHE A 218 -41.24 14.53 -2.80
N PHE A 219 -41.32 14.66 -1.47
CA PHE A 219 -40.13 14.75 -0.64
C PHE A 219 -39.26 13.49 -0.72
N ALA A 220 -39.87 12.30 -0.76
CA ALA A 220 -39.14 11.04 -0.92
C ALA A 220 -38.40 10.99 -2.27
N THR A 221 -39.04 11.39 -3.37
CA THR A 221 -38.42 11.44 -4.70
C THR A 221 -37.29 12.48 -4.74
N CYS A 222 -37.48 13.68 -4.21
CA CYS A 222 -36.42 14.69 -4.17
C CYS A 222 -35.22 14.23 -3.32
N ALA A 223 -35.47 13.60 -2.18
CA ALA A 223 -34.41 13.04 -1.34
C ALA A 223 -33.68 11.89 -2.04
N TYR A 224 -34.43 11.03 -2.75
CA TYR A 224 -33.88 9.95 -3.55
C TYR A 224 -32.97 10.48 -4.67
N GLU A 225 -33.47 11.41 -5.49
CA GLU A 225 -32.72 12.02 -6.59
C GLU A 225 -31.46 12.72 -6.11
N SER A 226 -31.57 13.53 -5.04
CA SER A 226 -30.42 14.24 -4.47
C SER A 226 -29.33 13.28 -4.01
N LYS A 227 -29.72 12.17 -3.37
CA LYS A 227 -28.78 11.16 -2.90
C LYS A 227 -28.22 10.32 -4.05
N LEU A 228 -29.03 9.97 -5.03
CA LEU A 228 -28.59 9.27 -6.24
C LEU A 228 -27.58 10.11 -7.03
N LEU A 229 -27.85 11.41 -7.22
CA LEU A 229 -26.94 12.33 -7.91
C LEU A 229 -25.62 12.50 -7.16
N SER A 230 -25.67 12.58 -5.83
CA SER A 230 -24.47 12.57 -4.98
C SER A 230 -23.65 11.29 -5.20
N LEU A 231 -24.31 10.12 -5.20
CA LEU A 231 -23.67 8.84 -5.49
C LEU A 231 -23.15 8.72 -6.93
N MET A 232 -23.77 9.39 -7.91
CA MET A 232 -23.27 9.43 -9.28
C MET A 232 -22.07 10.38 -9.43
N THR A 233 -22.04 11.48 -8.67
CA THR A 233 -20.95 12.45 -8.70
C THR A 233 -19.70 11.91 -8.01
N SER A 234 -19.88 11.23 -6.87
CA SER A 234 -18.83 10.50 -6.17
C SER A 234 -19.21 9.02 -6.07
N LYS A 235 -18.90 8.26 -7.13
CA LYS A 235 -19.22 6.83 -7.19
C LYS A 235 -18.50 6.08 -6.06
N PRO A 236 -19.23 5.55 -5.06
CA PRO A 236 -18.58 4.76 -4.02
C PRO A 236 -18.03 3.48 -4.64
N ALA A 237 -16.91 3.02 -4.11
CA ALA A 237 -16.45 1.66 -4.35
C ALA A 237 -17.44 0.65 -3.72
N SER A 238 -17.43 -0.58 -4.21
CA SER A 238 -18.05 -1.72 -3.53
C SER A 238 -17.60 -1.81 -2.08
N LYS A 239 -18.40 -2.46 -1.23
CA LYS A 239 -18.20 -2.72 0.22
C LYS A 239 -16.77 -2.39 0.67
N ASP A 240 -16.63 -1.24 1.31
CA ASP A 240 -15.34 -0.76 1.78
C ASP A 240 -14.90 -1.61 2.98
N ILE A 241 -13.95 -2.52 2.76
CA ILE A 241 -13.42 -3.40 3.80
C ILE A 241 -12.42 -2.58 4.62
N ARG A 242 -12.79 -2.27 5.86
CA ARG A 242 -11.99 -1.38 6.72
C ARG A 242 -11.25 -2.12 7.83
N SER A 243 -11.74 -3.30 8.19
CA SER A 243 -11.21 -4.10 9.28
C SER A 243 -10.75 -5.49 8.82
N ILE A 244 -9.83 -6.09 9.58
CA ILE A 244 -9.33 -7.45 9.32
C ILE A 244 -10.46 -8.49 9.40
N PRO A 245 -11.41 -8.44 10.36
CA PRO A 245 -12.54 -9.37 10.37
C PRO A 245 -13.39 -9.28 9.11
N GLU A 246 -13.68 -8.07 8.61
CA GLU A 246 -14.42 -7.90 7.36
C GLU A 246 -13.67 -8.46 6.16
N LEU A 247 -12.33 -8.38 6.16
CA LEU A 247 -11.50 -8.98 5.12
C LEU A 247 -11.64 -10.50 5.11
N ILE A 248 -11.62 -11.14 6.28
CA ILE A 248 -11.81 -12.58 6.41
C ILE A 248 -13.23 -12.99 5.97
N GLU A 249 -14.25 -12.25 6.40
CA GLU A 249 -15.65 -12.48 6.00
C GLU A 249 -15.88 -12.28 4.49
N SER A 250 -15.11 -11.39 3.86
CA SER A 250 -15.20 -11.15 2.42
C SER A 250 -14.72 -12.34 1.57
N GLY A 251 -13.97 -13.27 2.16
CA GLY A 251 -13.38 -14.42 1.45
C GLY A 251 -12.26 -14.04 0.47
N ILE A 252 -11.79 -12.79 0.50
CA ILE A 252 -10.67 -12.35 -0.34
C ILE A 252 -9.38 -12.98 0.19
N LYS A 253 -8.67 -13.70 -0.69
CA LYS A 253 -7.41 -14.33 -0.37
C LYS A 253 -6.28 -13.30 -0.31
N ILE A 254 -5.37 -13.48 0.65
CA ILE A 254 -4.24 -12.59 0.88
C ILE A 254 -2.99 -13.24 0.27
N LYS A 255 -2.38 -12.57 -0.70
CA LYS A 255 -1.09 -13.00 -1.27
C LYS A 255 0.04 -12.48 -0.39
N VAL A 256 0.83 -13.41 0.13
CA VAL A 256 2.02 -13.08 0.91
C VAL A 256 3.15 -14.08 0.65
N ASP A 257 4.37 -13.62 0.79
CA ASP A 257 5.54 -14.49 0.80
C ASP A 257 5.62 -15.18 2.17
N LEU A 258 5.22 -16.45 2.23
CA LEU A 258 5.15 -17.21 3.50
C LEU A 258 6.54 -17.38 4.14
N PHE A 259 7.62 -17.25 3.37
CA PHE A 259 8.98 -17.36 3.89
C PHE A 259 9.37 -16.12 4.70
N CYS A 260 8.98 -14.94 4.23
CA CYS A 260 9.28 -13.67 4.87
C CYS A 260 8.31 -13.37 6.04
N GLU A 261 7.02 -13.69 5.88
CA GLU A 261 5.97 -13.29 6.81
C GLU A 261 5.48 -14.44 7.70
N GLN A 262 6.42 -15.08 8.42
CA GLN A 262 6.08 -16.19 9.33
C GLN A 262 5.10 -15.78 10.44
N ALA A 263 5.10 -14.50 10.83
CA ALA A 263 4.16 -13.97 11.83
C ALA A 263 2.70 -14.12 11.40
N LEU A 264 2.40 -14.00 10.11
CA LEU A 264 1.05 -14.21 9.55
C LEU A 264 0.69 -15.70 9.51
N VAL A 265 1.65 -16.56 9.16
CA VAL A 265 1.44 -18.02 9.10
C VAL A 265 1.09 -18.59 10.47
N ASN A 266 1.67 -18.03 11.52
CA ASN A 266 1.42 -18.43 12.90
C ASN A 266 0.07 -17.94 13.44
N ASN A 267 -0.62 -17.04 12.73
CA ASN A 267 -1.89 -16.50 13.16
C ASN A 267 -3.05 -17.40 12.68
N PRO A 268 -3.77 -18.10 13.58
CA PRO A 268 -4.77 -19.09 13.18
C PRO A 268 -5.98 -18.48 12.45
N THR A 269 -6.26 -17.18 12.63
CA THR A 269 -7.44 -16.54 12.03
C THR A 269 -7.24 -16.19 10.55
N ILE A 270 -6.02 -15.81 10.16
CA ILE A 270 -5.72 -15.33 8.80
C ILE A 270 -5.13 -16.45 7.95
N ARG A 271 -4.52 -17.47 8.58
CA ARG A 271 -3.81 -18.57 7.90
C ARG A 271 -4.59 -19.20 6.75
N ASP A 272 -5.88 -19.45 6.94
CA ASP A 272 -6.72 -20.12 5.93
C ASP A 272 -6.99 -19.24 4.69
N SER A 273 -6.80 -17.92 4.82
CA SER A 273 -6.95 -16.96 3.72
C SER A 273 -5.63 -16.66 3.00
N LEU A 274 -4.49 -17.19 3.49
CA LEU A 274 -3.17 -16.93 2.91
C LEU A 274 -2.91 -17.77 1.66
N VAL A 275 -2.36 -17.13 0.63
CA VAL A 275 -1.88 -17.76 -0.59
C VAL A 275 -0.39 -17.47 -0.73
N ASN A 276 0.40 -18.54 -0.81
CA ASN A 276 1.83 -18.41 -1.06
C ASN A 276 2.07 -17.84 -2.46
N SER A 277 2.67 -16.67 -2.54
CA SER A 277 3.06 -16.06 -3.81
C SER A 277 4.24 -15.14 -3.58
N THR A 278 5.13 -15.08 -4.57
CA THR A 278 6.08 -13.98 -4.64
C THR A 278 5.32 -12.70 -4.95
N VAL A 279 5.34 -11.73 -4.04
CA VAL A 279 4.62 -10.47 -4.22
C VAL A 279 5.47 -9.54 -5.09
N ASP A 280 4.95 -9.17 -6.25
CA ASP A 280 5.44 -8.03 -7.02
C ASP A 280 4.62 -6.80 -6.63
N TYR A 281 5.25 -5.88 -5.89
CA TYR A 281 4.57 -4.69 -5.36
C TYR A 281 4.11 -3.74 -6.46
N PHE A 282 4.71 -3.78 -7.65
CA PHE A 282 4.36 -2.88 -8.74
C PHE A 282 3.32 -3.44 -9.69
N ASN A 283 3.02 -4.75 -9.62
CA ASN A 283 2.07 -5.43 -10.47
C ASN A 283 1.04 -6.23 -9.64
N LEU A 284 0.08 -5.51 -9.06
CA LEU A 284 -1.00 -6.07 -8.26
C LEU A 284 -2.16 -6.52 -9.17
N ASP A 285 -2.65 -7.73 -8.93
CA ASP A 285 -3.60 -8.44 -9.81
C ASP A 285 -5.07 -8.04 -9.69
N MET A 286 -5.41 -7.07 -8.83
CA MET A 286 -6.76 -6.57 -8.56
C MET A 286 -7.76 -7.61 -8.04
N VAL A 287 -7.27 -8.78 -7.61
CA VAL A 287 -8.12 -9.89 -7.11
C VAL A 287 -7.78 -10.23 -5.67
N HIS A 288 -6.50 -10.17 -5.31
CA HIS A 288 -6.03 -10.54 -3.99
C HIS A 288 -5.73 -9.32 -3.12
N ALA A 289 -5.80 -9.52 -1.81
CA ALA A 289 -5.30 -8.57 -0.85
C ALA A 289 -3.78 -8.76 -0.64
N TYR A 290 -3.07 -7.68 -0.35
CA TYR A 290 -1.61 -7.69 -0.17
C TYR A 290 -1.25 -7.04 1.15
N LEU A 291 -0.30 -7.62 1.88
CA LEU A 291 0.32 -6.95 3.03
C LEU A 291 1.43 -6.04 2.55
N LEU A 292 1.32 -4.74 2.84
CA LEU A 292 2.25 -3.72 2.38
C LEU A 292 2.66 -2.81 3.54
N LYS A 293 3.88 -2.28 3.52
CA LYS A 293 4.25 -1.19 4.42
C LYS A 293 3.39 0.04 4.12
N THR A 294 2.94 0.75 5.15
CA THR A 294 2.04 1.92 5.00
C THR A 294 2.57 2.96 4.01
N THR A 295 3.88 3.20 3.98
CA THR A 295 4.51 4.15 3.05
C THR A 295 4.38 3.69 1.60
N VAL A 296 4.71 2.43 1.33
CA VAL A 296 4.58 1.79 0.01
C VAL A 296 3.11 1.71 -0.40
N ALA A 297 2.23 1.37 0.53
CA ALA A 297 0.80 1.25 0.29
C ALA A 297 0.16 2.59 -0.13
N LYS A 298 0.53 3.70 0.52
CA LYS A 298 0.09 5.07 0.15
C LYS A 298 0.63 5.51 -1.21
N PHE A 299 1.85 5.12 -1.53
CA PHE A 299 2.43 5.38 -2.85
C PHE A 299 1.68 4.59 -3.93
N LEU A 300 1.50 3.28 -3.72
CA LEU A 300 0.81 2.39 -4.66
C LEU A 300 -0.67 2.75 -4.82
N SER A 301 -1.37 3.19 -3.77
CA SER A 301 -2.76 3.63 -3.92
C SER A 301 -2.90 4.77 -4.92
N SER A 302 -1.89 5.63 -5.05
CA SER A 302 -1.86 6.70 -6.04
C SER A 302 -1.58 6.18 -7.45
N LEU A 303 -0.74 5.14 -7.59
CA LEU A 303 -0.42 4.51 -8.87
C LEU A 303 -1.62 3.73 -9.46
N TYR A 304 -2.41 3.10 -8.60
CA TYR A 304 -3.59 2.30 -8.97
C TYR A 304 -4.90 3.12 -8.99
N TYR A 305 -4.82 4.42 -9.29
CA TYR A 305 -5.99 5.28 -9.49
C TYR A 305 -6.54 5.11 -10.91
N ASP A 306 -7.83 4.76 -11.02
CA ASP A 306 -8.52 4.69 -12.30
C ASP A 306 -9.17 6.05 -12.62
N PRO A 307 -8.67 6.82 -13.61
CA PRO A 307 -9.22 8.13 -13.95
C PRO A 307 -10.62 8.04 -14.59
N GLY A 308 -10.95 6.92 -15.25
CA GLY A 308 -12.24 6.74 -15.92
C GLY A 308 -13.37 6.54 -14.93
N GLN A 309 -13.09 5.78 -13.87
CA GLN A 309 -14.08 5.53 -12.81
C GLN A 309 -13.93 6.49 -11.61
N ARG A 310 -12.83 7.25 -11.55
CA ARG A 310 -12.44 8.14 -10.44
C ARG A 310 -12.31 7.41 -9.10
N ILE A 311 -11.80 6.19 -9.11
CA ILE A 311 -11.69 5.33 -7.91
C ILE A 311 -10.27 4.79 -7.78
N HIS A 312 -9.78 4.70 -6.55
CA HIS A 312 -8.60 3.90 -6.24
C HIS A 312 -8.98 2.42 -6.29
N ARG A 313 -8.29 1.64 -7.14
CA ARG A 313 -8.55 0.21 -7.31
C ARG A 313 -8.11 -0.61 -6.10
N TYR A 314 -7.32 -0.03 -5.21
CA TYR A 314 -6.96 -0.60 -3.92
C TYR A 314 -7.37 0.33 -2.78
N GLY A 315 -8.11 -0.21 -1.82
CA GLY A 315 -8.37 0.39 -0.53
C GLY A 315 -7.32 -0.05 0.48
N LEU A 316 -6.92 0.85 1.37
CA LEU A 316 -6.09 0.52 2.52
C LEU A 316 -7.02 0.31 3.72
N LEU A 317 -6.76 -0.71 4.52
CA LEU A 317 -7.44 -0.86 5.81
C LEU A 317 -7.07 0.32 6.73
N ASP A 318 -8.05 0.76 7.52
CA ASP A 318 -7.87 1.87 8.47
C ASP A 318 -6.96 1.44 9.64
N GLU A 319 -7.03 0.17 10.02
CA GLU A 319 -6.24 -0.42 11.10
C GLU A 319 -4.96 -1.07 10.55
N PRO A 320 -3.76 -0.62 10.97
CA PRO A 320 -2.52 -1.32 10.64
C PRO A 320 -2.49 -2.66 11.37
N TYR A 321 -2.04 -3.70 10.66
CA TYR A 321 -1.89 -5.05 11.21
C TYR A 321 -0.81 -5.09 12.30
N THR A 322 0.33 -4.49 11.99
CA THR A 322 1.50 -4.42 12.86
C THR A 322 2.05 -3.01 12.80
N VAL A 323 2.52 -2.50 13.93
CA VAL A 323 3.30 -1.26 14.00
C VAL A 323 4.62 -1.63 14.62
N GLN A 324 5.69 -1.42 13.87
CA GLN A 324 7.04 -1.75 14.31
C GLN A 324 7.93 -0.52 14.17
N PRO A 325 8.85 -0.31 15.13
CA PRO A 325 9.85 0.72 14.96
C PRO A 325 10.77 0.34 13.80
N ILE A 326 11.09 1.31 12.94
CA ILE A 326 12.12 1.14 11.92
C ILE A 326 13.43 0.88 12.67
N SER A 327 14.11 -0.18 12.27
CA SER A 327 15.42 -0.53 12.80
C SER A 327 16.47 -0.38 11.71
N PHE A 328 17.64 0.12 12.12
CA PHE A 328 18.82 0.13 11.28
C PHE A 328 19.79 -0.92 11.80
N VAL A 329 20.28 -1.77 10.91
CA VAL A 329 21.34 -2.74 11.22
C VAL A 329 22.66 -2.04 10.99
N LEU A 330 23.43 -1.84 12.06
CA LEU A 330 24.73 -1.17 12.04
C LEU A 330 25.80 -2.14 12.53
N ARG A 331 27.07 -1.89 12.19
CA ARG A 331 28.17 -2.66 12.78
C ARG A 331 28.25 -2.43 14.29
N TYR A 332 28.55 -3.48 15.04
CA TYR A 332 28.80 -3.45 16.48
C TYR A 332 29.89 -2.41 16.81
N ARG A 333 29.59 -1.48 17.73
CA ARG A 333 30.42 -0.33 18.11
C ARG A 333 30.75 0.67 16.97
N SER A 334 29.89 0.78 15.96
CA SER A 334 30.03 1.85 14.96
C SER A 334 29.81 3.23 15.62
N PRO A 335 30.75 4.20 15.47
CA PRO A 335 30.55 5.56 16.00
C PRO A 335 29.42 6.28 15.25
N LEU A 336 29.02 5.80 14.07
CA LEU A 336 27.88 6.32 13.33
C LEU A 336 26.56 6.04 14.05
N ARG A 337 26.50 5.06 14.96
CA ARG A 337 25.27 4.74 15.68
C ARG A 337 24.79 5.92 16.52
N GLU A 338 25.68 6.52 17.31
CA GLU A 338 25.31 7.63 18.19
C GLU A 338 24.94 8.88 17.38
N VAL A 339 25.72 9.18 16.33
CA VAL A 339 25.43 10.31 15.43
C VAL A 339 24.10 10.11 14.71
N LEU A 340 23.85 8.93 14.14
CA LEU A 340 22.61 8.62 13.44
C LEU A 340 21.42 8.64 14.40
N HIS A 341 21.53 8.02 15.56
CA HIS A 341 20.49 8.07 16.59
C HIS A 341 20.14 9.51 16.97
N TYR A 342 21.16 10.34 17.25
CA TYR A 342 20.96 11.76 17.55
C TYR A 342 20.28 12.51 16.41
N THR A 343 20.77 12.36 15.17
CA THR A 343 20.17 13.03 14.00
C THR A 343 18.72 12.61 13.77
N LEU A 344 18.40 11.32 13.90
CA LEU A 344 17.03 10.82 13.74
C LEU A 344 16.10 11.35 14.83
N THR A 345 16.58 11.42 16.08
CA THR A 345 15.82 12.03 17.19
C THR A 345 15.55 13.51 16.92
N VAL A 346 16.56 14.28 16.50
CA VAL A 346 16.39 15.70 16.13
C VAL A 346 15.40 15.87 14.97
N LEU A 347 15.41 14.99 13.96
CA LEU A 347 14.47 15.03 12.84
C LEU A 347 13.01 14.76 13.27
N VAL A 348 12.82 13.89 14.26
CA VAL A 348 11.49 13.61 14.84
C VAL A 348 11.04 14.77 15.71
N GLU A 349 11.88 15.22 16.65
CA GLU A 349 11.57 16.30 17.61
C GLU A 349 11.33 17.65 16.92
N SER A 350 12.07 17.94 15.84
CA SER A 350 11.85 19.14 15.02
C SER A 350 10.57 19.08 14.18
N GLY A 351 9.94 17.91 14.05
CA GLY A 351 8.74 17.72 13.22
C GLY A 351 9.00 17.67 11.72
N ILE A 352 10.26 17.77 11.27
CA ILE A 352 10.63 17.69 9.84
C ILE A 352 10.17 16.37 9.24
N HIS A 353 10.30 15.27 9.98
CA HIS A 353 9.81 13.97 9.52
C HIS A 353 8.31 13.96 9.23
N ASN A 354 7.50 14.50 10.14
CA ASN A 354 6.04 14.59 9.97
C ASN A 354 5.67 15.45 8.76
N PHE A 355 6.45 16.51 8.51
CA PHE A 355 6.30 17.33 7.32
C PHE A 355 6.56 16.52 6.05
N VAL A 356 7.72 15.84 5.94
CA VAL A 356 8.06 15.02 4.76
C VAL A 356 7.02 13.93 4.52
N GLN A 357 6.60 13.22 5.56
CA GLN A 357 5.60 12.17 5.46
C GLN A 357 4.22 12.70 5.00
N LYS A 358 3.85 13.92 5.40
CA LYS A 358 2.58 14.54 5.01
C LYS A 358 2.54 14.89 3.52
N TYR A 359 3.68 15.26 2.93
CA TYR A 359 3.76 15.71 1.53
C TYR A 359 4.21 14.63 0.55
N ASN A 360 4.51 13.41 1.01
CA ASN A 360 5.04 12.31 0.17
C ASN A 360 6.22 12.78 -0.72
N ILE A 361 7.12 13.60 -0.17
CA ILE A 361 8.32 14.11 -0.88
C ILE A 361 9.44 13.07 -0.84
#